data_AF-A0A2A3XB60-F1
#
_entry.id   AF-A0A2A3XB60-F1
#
_cell.length_a   1.000
_cell.length_b   1.000
_cell.length_c   1.000
_cell.angle_alpha   90.00
_cell.angle_beta   90.00
_cell.angle_gamma   90.00
#
_symmetry.space_group_name_H-M   'P 1'
#
loop_
_entity.id
_entity.type
_entity.pdbx_description
1 polymer ?
#
loop_
_entity_poly.entity_id
_entity_poly.type
_entity_poly.pdbx_seq_one_letter_code
_entity_poly.pdbx_strand_id
1 'polypeptide(L)'
;MTLSALIQKRENATATVATPAAHNLNKAGAVAKVASVAVATQLFPEEETAIRAWLAHIEETYPVTIADVLAKCAANPDARAYCLEQARQIPPPLEPDYTATCGTCTHFQRIDHPNLGHCAQGEPEAIAGLWDTDRRWCRSFKQAPDKQEDSRP
;
A
#
# COMPACT_ATOMS: atom_id res chain seq x y z
N MET A 1 -20.58 -3.82 4.51
CA MET A 1 -20.98 -3.35 5.86
C MET A 1 -20.17 -2.10 6.15
N THR A 2 -20.82 -0.95 6.39
CA THR A 2 -20.13 0.35 6.47
C THR A 2 -19.61 0.64 7.88
N LEU A 3 -18.38 1.17 7.97
CA LEU A 3 -17.70 1.57 9.22
C LEU A 3 -18.56 2.48 10.13
N SER A 4 -19.45 3.27 9.53
CA SER A 4 -20.41 4.13 10.22
C SER A 4 -21.32 3.39 11.20
N ALA A 5 -21.63 2.11 10.96
CA ALA A 5 -22.51 1.33 11.83
C ALA A 5 -21.85 0.81 13.11
N LEU A 6 -20.51 0.75 13.16
CA LEU A 6 -19.77 0.19 14.31
C LEU A 6 -19.46 1.23 15.38
N ILE A 7 -19.34 2.51 15.01
CA ILE A 7 -18.99 3.61 15.93
C ILE A 7 -20.20 4.00 16.80
N GLN A 8 -21.41 4.00 16.25
CA GLN A 8 -22.61 4.47 16.96
C GLN A 8 -23.06 3.53 18.09
N LYS A 9 -22.62 2.26 18.10
CA LYS A 9 -23.06 1.27 19.10
C LYS A 9 -22.38 1.44 20.47
N ARG A 10 -21.31 2.22 20.58
CA ARG A 10 -20.47 2.27 21.79
C ARG A 10 -20.71 3.47 22.72
N GLU A 11 -21.49 4.48 22.29
CA GLU A 11 -21.69 5.71 23.08
C GLU A 11 -22.67 5.55 24.26
N ASN A 12 -23.28 4.38 24.45
CA ASN A 12 -24.37 4.18 25.42
C ASN A 12 -23.92 3.64 26.79
N ALA A 13 -22.62 3.61 27.10
CA ALA A 13 -22.11 3.07 28.36
C ALA A 13 -21.85 4.18 29.40
N THR A 14 -22.84 4.39 30.27
CA THR A 14 -22.83 5.20 31.50
C THR A 14 -21.56 5.02 32.36
N ALA A 15 -20.87 6.13 32.65
CA ALA A 15 -19.73 6.17 33.57
C ALA A 15 -20.15 6.71 34.95
N THR A 16 -19.96 5.89 36.00
CA THR A 16 -20.16 6.25 37.40
C THR A 16 -19.00 7.12 37.90
N VAL A 17 -19.31 8.31 38.42
CA VAL A 17 -18.34 9.25 39.04
C VAL A 17 -18.01 8.81 40.47
N ALA A 18 -16.72 8.78 40.82
CA ALA A 18 -16.26 8.66 42.20
C ALA A 18 -15.46 9.91 42.63
N THR A 19 -15.79 10.41 43.82
CA THR A 19 -15.28 11.62 44.50
C THR A 19 -13.82 11.47 44.96
N PRO A 20 -12.97 12.53 44.94
CA PRO A 20 -11.65 12.48 45.55
C PRO A 20 -11.65 12.99 47.01
N ALA A 21 -10.86 12.34 47.87
CA ALA A 21 -10.52 12.83 49.21
C ALA A 21 -9.11 13.44 49.20
N ALA A 22 -8.98 14.63 49.78
CA ALA A 22 -7.75 15.40 49.88
C ALA A 22 -6.85 14.94 51.04
N HIS A 23 -5.54 14.99 50.85
CA HIS A 23 -4.64 15.49 51.90
C HIS A 23 -3.34 16.08 51.32
N ASN A 24 -3.03 17.29 51.79
CA ASN A 24 -1.82 18.06 51.53
C ASN A 24 -0.63 17.56 52.38
N LEU A 25 0.60 17.66 51.86
CA LEU A 25 1.74 18.34 52.51
C LEU A 25 3.02 18.36 51.63
N ASN A 26 3.41 19.58 51.23
CA ASN A 26 4.75 20.17 51.05
C ASN A 26 5.98 19.28 50.74
N LYS A 27 6.77 19.66 49.71
CA LYS A 27 8.02 20.44 49.86
C LYS A 27 8.72 20.64 48.50
N ALA A 28 9.29 21.83 48.34
CA ALA A 28 9.94 22.35 47.14
C ALA A 28 11.10 21.49 46.63
N GLY A 29 11.09 21.27 45.32
CA GLY A 29 12.23 20.90 44.50
C GLY A 29 11.88 21.31 43.08
N ALA A 30 12.41 22.45 42.62
CA ALA A 30 12.24 22.91 41.26
C ALA A 30 13.03 21.98 40.32
N VAL A 31 12.43 20.86 39.95
CA VAL A 31 12.94 19.99 38.90
C VAL A 31 12.52 20.62 37.58
N ALA A 32 13.51 20.91 36.74
CA ALA A 32 13.33 21.45 35.41
C ALA A 32 12.18 20.72 34.69
N LYS A 33 11.25 21.48 34.12
CA LYS A 33 10.29 20.95 33.14
C LYS A 33 11.10 20.42 31.96
N VAL A 34 11.47 19.15 32.01
CA VAL A 34 11.91 18.42 30.84
C VAL A 34 10.69 18.38 29.93
N ALA A 35 10.72 19.17 28.88
CA ALA A 35 9.72 19.18 27.82
C ALA A 35 9.87 17.87 27.01
N SER A 36 9.57 16.74 27.66
CA SER A 36 9.44 15.47 26.99
C SER A 36 8.02 15.34 26.46
N VAL A 37 7.94 15.16 25.15
CA VAL A 37 6.84 14.55 24.40
C VAL A 37 5.67 15.46 24.03
N ALA A 38 5.91 16.42 23.14
CA ALA A 38 4.90 16.88 22.18
C ALA A 38 4.91 16.04 20.87
N VAL A 39 5.50 14.84 20.91
CA VAL A 39 5.57 13.87 19.80
C VAL A 39 4.47 12.80 19.91
N ALA A 40 3.45 13.00 20.76
CA ALA A 40 2.39 11.99 20.92
C ALA A 40 1.25 12.13 19.90
N THR A 41 1.09 13.30 19.27
CA THR A 41 -0.13 13.68 18.54
C THR A 41 0.06 13.91 17.04
N GLN A 42 1.26 13.71 16.50
CA GLN A 42 1.49 13.83 15.06
C GLN A 42 1.38 12.45 14.41
N LEU A 43 0.59 12.37 13.33
CA LEU A 43 0.57 11.21 12.44
C LEU A 43 1.81 11.30 11.57
N PHE A 44 2.65 10.27 11.58
CA PHE A 44 3.86 10.29 10.78
C PHE A 44 3.56 10.01 9.30
N PRO A 45 4.38 10.50 8.36
CA PRO A 45 4.17 10.27 6.92
C PRO A 45 4.09 8.78 6.54
N GLU A 46 4.88 7.93 7.20
CA GLU A 46 4.84 6.48 7.01
C GLU A 46 3.53 5.85 7.51
N GLU A 47 3.00 6.35 8.63
CA GLU A 47 1.71 5.92 9.17
C GLU A 47 0.56 6.34 8.26
N GLU A 48 0.58 7.58 7.77
CA GLU A 48 -0.37 8.07 6.77
C GLU A 48 -0.34 7.23 5.50
N THR A 49 0.84 6.88 5.01
CA THR A 49 1.01 6.03 3.81
C THR A 49 0.43 4.63 4.04
N ALA A 50 0.71 4.02 5.20
CA ALA A 50 0.17 2.71 5.56
C ALA A 50 -1.36 2.73 5.68
N ILE A 51 -1.92 3.76 6.31
CA ILE A 51 -3.38 3.95 6.46
C ILE A 51 -4.01 4.17 5.08
N ARG A 52 -3.40 4.95 4.19
CA ARG A 52 -3.90 5.15 2.82
C ARG A 52 -3.85 3.87 2.00
N ALA A 53 -2.78 3.07 2.11
CA ALA A 53 -2.69 1.78 1.45
C ALA A 53 -3.79 0.82 1.93
N TRP A 54 -4.08 0.83 3.23
CA TRP A 54 -5.18 0.06 3.82
C TRP A 54 -6.54 0.49 3.28
N LEU A 55 -6.81 1.80 3.26
CA LEU A 55 -8.05 2.36 2.72
C LEU A 55 -8.24 1.99 1.25
N ALA A 56 -7.18 2.12 0.44
CA ALA A 56 -7.22 1.69 -0.96
C ALA A 56 -7.50 0.19 -1.11
N HIS A 57 -6.94 -0.66 -0.23
CA HIS A 57 -7.17 -2.10 -0.24
C HIS A 57 -8.64 -2.47 0.04
N ILE A 58 -9.33 -1.72 0.89
CA ILE A 58 -10.77 -1.90 1.15
C ILE A 58 -11.68 -1.13 0.17
N GLU A 59 -11.12 -0.66 -0.94
CA GLU A 59 -11.78 0.13 -2.00
C GLU A 59 -12.28 1.52 -1.54
N GLU A 60 -11.83 2.01 -0.39
CA GLU A 60 -12.08 3.38 0.06
C GLU A 60 -11.12 4.33 -0.67
N THR A 61 -11.58 4.84 -1.81
CA THR A 61 -10.83 5.77 -2.67
C THR A 61 -11.36 7.21 -2.60
N TYR A 62 -12.46 7.44 -1.86
CA TYR A 62 -13.08 8.76 -1.74
C TYR A 62 -12.20 9.71 -0.92
N PRO A 63 -11.76 10.85 -1.48
CA PRO A 63 -10.79 11.72 -0.84
C PRO A 63 -11.30 12.35 0.46
N VAL A 64 -12.61 12.61 0.54
CA VAL A 64 -13.26 13.17 1.74
C VAL A 64 -13.22 12.17 2.90
N THR A 65 -13.59 10.92 2.64
CA THR A 65 -13.54 9.84 3.64
C THR A 65 -12.12 9.58 4.11
N ILE A 66 -11.15 9.57 3.19
CA ILE A 66 -9.73 9.39 3.52
C ILE A 66 -9.25 10.53 4.42
N ALA A 67 -9.56 11.79 4.10
CA ALA A 67 -9.18 12.93 4.91
C ALA A 67 -9.78 12.87 6.33
N ASP A 68 -11.04 12.46 6.46
CA ASP A 68 -11.71 12.29 7.75
C ASP A 68 -11.06 11.20 8.61
N VAL A 69 -10.69 10.07 8.01
CA VAL A 69 -10.01 8.98 8.72
C VAL A 69 -8.63 9.44 9.18
N LEU A 70 -7.87 10.12 8.33
CA LEU A 70 -6.54 10.66 8.68
C LEU A 70 -6.63 11.71 9.79
N ALA A 71 -7.61 12.61 9.74
CA ALA A 71 -7.84 13.60 10.79
C ALA A 71 -8.20 12.92 12.13
N LYS A 72 -9.01 11.87 12.11
CA LYS A 72 -9.33 11.07 13.31
C LYS A 72 -8.10 10.35 13.87
N CYS A 73 -7.25 9.78 13.02
CA CYS A 73 -6.00 9.15 13.44
C CYS A 73 -5.00 10.16 14.00
N ALA A 74 -4.95 11.38 13.48
CA ALA A 74 -4.11 12.44 14.03
C ALA A 74 -4.60 12.91 15.41
N ALA A 75 -5.92 13.00 15.61
CA ALA A 75 -6.50 13.48 16.87
C ALA A 75 -6.57 12.42 17.98
N ASN A 76 -6.65 11.13 17.65
CA ASN A 76 -6.88 10.05 18.60
C ASN A 76 -5.84 8.91 18.47
N PRO A 77 -4.98 8.69 19.48
CA PRO A 77 -3.94 7.67 19.43
C PRO A 77 -4.50 6.23 19.39
N ASP A 78 -5.68 5.97 19.97
CA ASP A 78 -6.33 4.65 19.89
C ASP A 78 -6.85 4.38 18.47
N ALA A 79 -7.40 5.41 17.83
CA ALA A 79 -7.85 5.31 16.43
C ALA A 79 -6.65 5.09 15.49
N ARG A 80 -5.53 5.78 15.73
CA ARG A 80 -4.27 5.54 15.00
C ARG A 80 -3.78 4.10 15.19
N ALA A 81 -3.71 3.61 16.42
CA ALA A 81 -3.26 2.24 16.70
C ALA A 81 -4.13 1.20 15.99
N TYR A 82 -5.46 1.40 15.98
CA TYR A 82 -6.39 0.55 15.24
C TYR A 82 -6.10 0.55 13.74
N CYS A 83 -6.02 1.72 13.11
CA CYS A 83 -5.80 1.82 11.67
C CYS A 83 -4.43 1.24 11.27
N LEU A 84 -3.39 1.41 12.08
CA LEU A 84 -2.09 0.80 11.85
C LEU A 84 -2.13 -0.73 11.98
N GLU A 85 -2.88 -1.25 12.95
CA GLU A 85 -3.05 -2.70 13.06
C GLU A 85 -3.78 -3.28 11.85
N GLN A 86 -4.78 -2.59 11.33
CA GLN A 86 -5.43 -2.99 10.09
C GLN A 86 -4.49 -2.89 8.88
N ALA A 87 -3.66 -1.84 8.81
CA ALA A 87 -2.71 -1.66 7.72
C ALA A 87 -1.62 -2.76 7.67
N ARG A 88 -1.29 -3.40 8.81
CA ARG A 88 -0.37 -4.56 8.84
C ARG A 88 -0.95 -5.82 8.23
N GLN A 89 -2.28 -5.92 8.13
CA GLN A 89 -2.96 -7.09 7.59
C GLN A 89 -3.07 -7.06 6.05
N ILE A 90 -2.67 -5.96 5.42
CA ILE A 90 -2.68 -5.87 3.95
C ILE A 90 -1.54 -6.76 3.42
N PRO A 91 -1.80 -7.68 2.49
CA PRO A 91 -0.73 -8.39 1.81
C PRO A 91 0.16 -7.38 1.06
N PRO A 92 1.47 -7.62 0.96
CA PRO A 92 2.34 -6.76 0.16
C PRO A 92 1.77 -6.65 -1.28
N PRO A 93 1.90 -5.47 -1.93
CA PRO A 93 1.47 -5.31 -3.30
C PRO A 93 2.03 -6.44 -4.15
N LEU A 94 1.17 -7.10 -4.93
CA LEU A 94 1.63 -8.10 -5.89
C LEU A 94 2.61 -7.41 -6.84
N GLU A 95 3.87 -7.85 -6.85
CA GLU A 95 4.78 -7.39 -7.88
C GLU A 95 4.19 -7.77 -9.24
N PRO A 96 4.21 -6.88 -10.25
CA PRO A 96 3.73 -7.22 -11.57
C PRO A 96 4.51 -8.42 -12.09
N ASP A 97 3.80 -9.40 -12.65
CA ASP A 97 4.44 -10.52 -13.31
C ASP A 97 5.09 -10.04 -14.61
N TYR A 98 6.39 -9.76 -14.56
CA TYR A 98 7.19 -9.40 -15.73
C TYR A 98 7.73 -10.63 -16.46
N THR A 99 7.27 -11.83 -16.13
CA THR A 99 7.63 -13.05 -16.87
C THR A 99 6.99 -12.99 -18.24
N ALA A 100 7.82 -12.93 -19.27
CA ALA A 100 7.42 -12.78 -20.65
C ALA A 100 8.06 -13.88 -21.50
N THR A 101 7.34 -14.30 -22.55
CA THR A 101 7.91 -15.06 -23.67
C THR A 101 8.20 -14.11 -24.81
N CYS A 102 9.44 -14.11 -25.33
CA CYS A 102 9.85 -13.13 -26.33
C CYS A 102 8.96 -13.16 -27.58
N GLY A 103 8.49 -14.34 -27.99
CA GLY A 103 7.64 -14.53 -29.16
C GLY A 103 6.29 -13.82 -29.10
N THR A 104 5.79 -13.50 -27.91
CA THR A 104 4.56 -12.74 -27.70
C THR A 104 4.80 -11.24 -27.50
N CYS A 105 6.05 -10.79 -27.56
CA CYS A 105 6.42 -9.40 -27.37
C CYS A 105 6.42 -8.63 -28.70
N THR A 106 5.86 -7.43 -28.71
CA THR A 106 5.91 -6.49 -29.86
C THR A 106 7.34 -6.09 -30.22
N HIS A 107 8.25 -6.09 -29.24
CA HIS A 107 9.65 -5.70 -29.42
C HIS A 107 10.53 -6.82 -29.96
N PHE A 108 10.03 -8.05 -30.07
CA PHE A 108 10.81 -9.18 -30.54
C PHE A 108 10.89 -9.21 -32.07
N GLN A 109 12.11 -9.15 -32.59
CA GLN A 109 12.43 -9.19 -34.01
C GLN A 109 13.12 -10.51 -34.32
N ARG A 110 12.42 -11.39 -35.05
CA ARG A 110 13.00 -12.65 -35.54
C ARG A 110 14.12 -12.35 -36.54
N ILE A 111 15.20 -13.12 -36.46
CA ILE A 111 16.28 -13.12 -37.46
C ILE A 111 16.03 -14.23 -38.48
N ASP A 112 17.05 -14.60 -39.27
CA ASP A 112 17.00 -15.69 -40.26
C ASP A 112 16.94 -17.09 -39.61
N HIS A 113 16.08 -17.24 -38.62
CA HIS A 113 15.80 -18.49 -37.93
C HIS A 113 14.39 -18.45 -37.34
N PRO A 114 13.60 -19.53 -37.46
CA PRO A 114 12.17 -19.53 -37.16
C PRO A 114 11.85 -19.10 -35.74
N ASN A 115 12.70 -19.40 -34.75
CA ASN A 115 12.45 -19.17 -33.32
C ASN A 115 13.46 -18.23 -32.64
N LEU A 116 14.44 -17.72 -33.37
CA LEU A 116 15.52 -16.91 -32.80
C LEU A 116 15.36 -15.46 -33.23
N GLY A 117 15.67 -14.53 -32.35
CA GLY A 117 15.54 -13.11 -32.62
C GLY A 117 16.25 -12.23 -31.60
N HIS A 118 15.99 -10.94 -31.68
CA HIS A 118 16.52 -9.93 -30.77
C HIS A 118 15.37 -9.03 -30.28
N CYS A 119 15.57 -8.40 -29.13
CA CYS A 119 14.72 -7.36 -28.57
C CYS A 119 15.14 -6.00 -29.16
N ALA A 120 14.25 -5.39 -29.94
CA ALA A 120 14.44 -4.06 -30.50
C ALA A 120 14.61 -2.95 -29.42
N GLN A 121 14.20 -3.22 -28.18
CA GLN A 121 14.33 -2.31 -27.05
C GLN A 121 15.76 -2.32 -26.46
N GLY A 122 16.58 -3.33 -26.77
CA GLY A 122 17.92 -3.48 -26.20
C GLY A 122 17.94 -4.03 -24.76
N GLU A 123 16.90 -4.79 -24.36
CA GLU A 123 16.95 -5.57 -23.12
C GLU A 123 18.11 -6.59 -23.18
N PRO A 124 18.70 -7.00 -22.04
CA PRO A 124 19.87 -7.90 -22.04
C PRO A 124 19.61 -9.17 -22.86
N GLU A 125 20.53 -9.56 -23.74
CA GLU A 125 20.37 -10.74 -24.60
C GLU A 125 21.56 -11.66 -24.48
N ALA A 126 21.34 -12.96 -24.70
CA ALA A 126 22.44 -13.87 -24.91
C ALA A 126 23.17 -13.51 -26.21
N ILE A 127 24.46 -13.83 -26.29
CA ILE A 127 25.29 -13.60 -27.49
C ILE A 127 24.68 -14.24 -28.74
N ALA A 128 23.97 -15.36 -28.57
CA ALA A 128 23.29 -16.09 -29.64
C ALA A 128 21.91 -15.52 -30.01
N GLY A 129 21.40 -14.51 -29.30
CA GLY A 129 20.03 -13.99 -29.44
C GLY A 129 19.04 -14.61 -28.45
N LEU A 130 17.77 -14.28 -28.63
CA LEU A 130 16.64 -14.67 -27.78
C LEU A 130 15.75 -15.68 -28.49
N TRP A 131 15.40 -16.74 -27.78
CA TRP A 131 14.42 -17.70 -28.26
C TRP A 131 12.99 -17.19 -27.98
N ASP A 132 12.08 -17.41 -28.91
CA ASP A 132 10.72 -16.90 -28.82
C ASP A 132 9.89 -17.54 -27.68
N THR A 133 10.13 -18.82 -27.37
CA THR A 133 9.52 -19.52 -26.24
C THR A 133 10.25 -19.31 -24.90
N ASP A 134 11.42 -18.67 -24.90
CA ASP A 134 12.19 -18.49 -23.68
C ASP A 134 11.44 -17.57 -22.70
N ARG A 135 11.32 -18.03 -21.45
CA ARG A 135 10.68 -17.27 -20.39
C ARG A 135 11.74 -16.45 -19.68
N ARG A 136 11.58 -15.14 -19.76
CA ARG A 136 12.50 -14.20 -19.14
C ARG A 136 11.73 -13.10 -18.44
N TRP A 137 12.42 -12.47 -17.51
CA TRP A 137 11.93 -11.26 -16.89
C TRP A 137 12.19 -10.08 -17.84
N CYS A 138 11.15 -9.31 -18.16
CA CYS A 138 11.22 -8.16 -19.07
C CYS A 138 10.28 -7.05 -18.61
N ARG A 139 10.84 -5.95 -18.07
CA ARG A 139 10.07 -4.78 -17.65
C ARG A 139 9.44 -4.01 -18.81
N SER A 140 10.04 -4.13 -19.99
CA SER A 140 9.58 -3.48 -21.23
C SER A 140 8.62 -4.37 -22.04
N PHE A 141 8.13 -5.47 -21.47
CA PHE A 141 7.25 -6.39 -22.19
C PHE A 141 5.96 -5.68 -22.64
N LYS A 142 5.62 -5.88 -23.90
CA LYS A 142 4.34 -5.46 -24.47
C LYS A 142 3.80 -6.58 -25.33
N GLN A 143 2.65 -7.13 -24.93
CA GLN A 143 1.99 -8.17 -25.69
C GLN A 143 1.72 -7.68 -27.12
N ALA A 144 2.19 -8.44 -28.10
CA ALA A 144 1.89 -8.21 -29.50
C ALA A 144 0.38 -8.36 -29.72
N PRO A 145 -0.24 -7.53 -30.56
CA PRO A 145 -1.64 -7.74 -30.93
C PRO A 145 -1.76 -9.15 -31.55
N ASP A 146 -2.74 -9.92 -31.08
CA ASP A 146 -3.03 -11.22 -31.68
C ASP A 146 -3.23 -11.02 -33.19
N LYS A 147 -2.37 -11.65 -33.99
CA LYS A 147 -2.62 -11.77 -35.42
C LYS A 147 -3.79 -12.74 -35.57
N GLN A 148 -5.00 -12.22 -35.43
CA GLN A 148 -6.23 -12.96 -35.67
C GLN A 148 -6.11 -13.62 -37.04
N GLU A 149 -6.27 -14.95 -37.04
CA GLU A 149 -6.15 -15.84 -38.19
C GLU A 149 -7.11 -15.41 -39.32
N ASP A 150 -6.66 -14.50 -40.17
CA ASP A 150 -7.21 -14.26 -41.50
C ASP A 150 -6.77 -15.43 -42.40
N SER A 151 -7.31 -16.62 -42.10
CA SER A 151 -6.99 -17.86 -42.79
C SER A 151 -8.09 -18.89 -42.54
N ARG A 152 -9.21 -18.78 -43.25
CA ARG A 152 -9.93 -19.94 -43.84
C ARG A 152 -10.91 -19.44 -44.92
N PRO A 153 -11.15 -20.26 -45.95
CA PRO A 153 -11.24 -19.88 -47.36
C PRO A 153 -12.64 -19.42 -47.78
#